data_AF-A0AAW0PB42-F1
#
_entry.id   AF-A0AAW0PB42-F1
#
_cell.length_a   1.000
_cell.length_b   1.000
_cell.length_c   1.000
_cell.angle_alpha   90.00
_cell.angle_beta   90.00
_cell.angle_gamma   90.00
#
_symmetry.space_group_name_H-M   'P 1'
#
loop_
_entity.id
_entity.type
_entity.pdbx_description
1 polymer ?
#
loop_
_entity_poly.entity_id
_entity_poly.type
_entity_poly.pdbx_seq_one_letter_code
_entity_poly.pdbx_strand_id
1 'polypeptide(L)'
;MTLSLLVAWIIVCLAVIKGIASSGKVMYFSSLFPYVVLFCFLVRGLMLKGSVDGIAHMFTPKLEKMLEPQVWREAATQVFFALGLGFGGVIAFSSYNKIDNNCHFDAVLVSSSTS
;
A
#
# COMPACT_ATOMS: atom_id res chain seq x y z
N MET A 1 3.10 4.84 25.83
CA MET A 1 2.47 3.86 24.91
C MET A 1 0.95 3.86 25.01
N THR A 2 0.36 3.83 26.22
CA THR A 2 -1.11 3.86 26.38
C THR A 2 -1.75 5.15 25.86
N LEU A 3 -1.14 6.32 26.14
CA LEU A 3 -1.65 7.61 25.66
C LEU A 3 -1.62 7.73 24.13
N SER A 4 -0.52 7.33 23.49
CA SER A 4 -0.39 7.35 22.02
C SER A 4 -1.39 6.43 21.35
N LEU A 5 -1.67 5.26 21.95
CA LEU A 5 -2.67 4.32 21.44
C LEU A 5 -4.09 4.89 21.56
N LEU A 6 -4.40 5.53 22.69
CA LEU A 6 -5.69 6.18 22.92
C LEU A 6 -5.93 7.31 21.91
N VAL A 7 -4.91 8.15 21.67
CA VAL A 7 -4.97 9.22 20.66
C VAL A 7 -5.17 8.64 19.25
N ALA A 8 -4.45 7.57 18.89
CA ALA A 8 -4.61 6.91 17.59
C ALA A 8 -6.05 6.40 17.38
N TRP A 9 -6.64 5.74 18.38
CA TRP A 9 -8.02 5.27 18.30
C TRP A 9 -9.03 6.40 18.19
N ILE A 10 -8.84 7.50 18.91
CA ILE A 10 -9.71 8.69 18.76
C ILE A 10 -9.66 9.21 17.32
N ILE A 11 -8.47 9.32 16.73
CA ILE A 11 -8.32 9.80 15.33
C ILE A 11 -9.02 8.85 14.35
N VAL A 12 -8.84 7.53 14.51
CA VAL A 12 -9.51 6.52 13.65
C VAL A 12 -11.03 6.62 13.79
N CYS A 13 -11.55 6.70 15.01
CA CYS A 13 -12.98 6.86 15.27
C CYS A 13 -13.52 8.13 14.62
N LEU A 14 -12.85 9.27 14.79
CA LEU A 14 -13.25 10.54 14.18
C LEU A 14 -13.22 10.50 12.64
N ALA A 15 -12.25 9.81 12.04
CA ALA A 15 -12.16 9.67 10.59
C ALA A 15 -13.34 8.87 10.01
N VAL A 16 -13.80 7.85 10.74
CA VAL A 16 -14.83 6.90 10.29
C VAL A 16 -16.25 7.25 10.78
N ILE A 17 -16.42 8.13 11.77
CA ILE A 17 -17.71 8.39 12.45
C ILE A 17 -18.87 8.78 11.52
N LYS A 18 -18.56 9.41 10.38
CA LYS A 18 -19.53 9.84 9.37
C LYS A 18 -19.60 8.89 8.16
N GLY A 19 -19.07 7.68 8.31
CA GLY A 19 -19.03 6.65 7.27
C GLY A 19 -18.17 7.04 6.08
N ILE A 20 -18.46 6.43 4.92
CA ILE A 20 -17.63 6.49 3.72
C ILE A 20 -17.47 7.91 3.15
N ALA A 21 -18.46 8.79 3.35
CA ALA A 21 -18.41 10.18 2.88
C ALA A 21 -17.35 11.03 3.62
N SER A 22 -17.10 10.73 4.91
CA SER A 22 -16.04 11.38 5.69
C SER A 22 -14.71 10.68 5.50
N SER A 23 -14.71 9.34 5.54
CA SER A 23 -13.50 8.53 5.30
C SER A 23 -12.89 8.83 3.94
N GLY A 24 -13.70 9.05 2.89
CA GLY A 24 -13.20 9.41 1.56
C GLY A 24 -12.39 10.70 1.53
N LYS A 25 -12.81 11.74 2.26
CA LYS A 25 -12.06 13.02 2.33
C LYS A 25 -10.71 12.85 3.02
N VAL A 26 -10.68 12.10 4.12
CA VAL A 26 -9.43 11.79 4.85
C VAL A 26 -8.52 10.92 3.97
N MET A 27 -9.11 9.96 3.25
CA MET A 27 -8.39 9.04 2.35
C MET A 27 -7.66 9.78 1.22
N TYR A 28 -8.24 10.82 0.64
CA TYR A 28 -7.54 11.61 -0.38
C TYR A 28 -6.23 12.20 0.14
N PHE A 29 -6.25 12.76 1.35
CA PHE A 29 -5.02 13.27 1.98
C PHE A 29 -4.07 12.14 2.35
N SER A 30 -4.56 11.10 3.03
CA SER A 30 -3.71 10.01 3.55
C SER A 30 -3.14 9.11 2.46
N SER A 31 -3.77 9.04 1.28
CA SER A 31 -3.23 8.32 0.12
C SER A 31 -2.22 9.17 -0.64
N LEU A 32 -2.49 10.47 -0.85
CA LEU A 32 -1.61 11.33 -1.65
C LEU A 32 -0.33 11.76 -0.91
N PHE A 33 -0.44 12.07 0.39
CA PHE A 33 0.66 12.56 1.20
C PHE A 33 1.89 11.62 1.20
N PRO A 34 1.74 10.30 1.41
CA PRO A 34 2.86 9.36 1.31
C PRO A 34 3.60 9.41 -0.03
N TYR A 35 2.89 9.56 -1.17
CA TYR A 35 3.55 9.64 -2.48
C TYR A 35 4.43 10.89 -2.60
N VAL A 36 3.97 12.04 -2.09
CA VAL A 36 4.76 13.28 -2.08
C VAL A 36 6.01 13.11 -1.21
N VAL A 37 5.87 12.52 -0.02
CA VAL A 37 7.01 12.26 0.88
C VAL A 37 8.00 11.28 0.26
N LEU A 38 7.52 10.19 -0.35
CA LEU A 38 8.35 9.22 -1.06
C LEU A 38 9.10 9.87 -2.22
N PHE A 39 8.46 10.75 -2.97
CA PHE A 39 9.12 11.50 -4.05
C PHE A 39 10.24 12.40 -3.50
N CYS A 40 9.98 13.14 -2.43
CA CYS A 40 11.01 13.96 -1.78
C CYS A 40 12.18 13.11 -1.25
N PHE A 41 11.89 11.95 -0.67
CA PHE A 41 12.92 11.01 -0.20
C PHE A 41 13.70 10.37 -1.34
N LEU A 42 13.05 10.06 -2.47
CA LEU A 42 13.71 9.58 -3.66
C LEU A 42 14.71 10.60 -4.19
N VAL A 43 14.28 11.86 -4.40
CA VAL A 43 15.16 12.94 -4.88
C VAL A 43 16.35 13.11 -3.93
N ARG A 44 16.09 13.18 -2.62
CA ARG A 44 17.16 13.30 -1.62
C ARG A 44 18.10 12.10 -1.63
N GLY A 45 17.56 10.89 -1.70
CA GLY A 45 18.32 9.64 -1.72
C GLY A 45 19.24 9.55 -2.93
N LEU A 46 18.78 10.00 -4.10
CA LEU A 46 19.59 10.04 -5.32
C LEU A 46 20.72 11.06 -5.25
N MET A 47 20.53 12.19 -4.56
CA MET A 47 21.56 13.21 -4.37
C MET A 47 22.67 12.80 -3.38
N LEU A 48 22.49 11.74 -2.59
CA LEU A 48 23.51 11.24 -1.68
C LEU A 48 24.64 10.52 -2.44
N LYS A 49 25.89 10.72 -1.97
CA LYS A 49 27.04 9.97 -2.47
C LYS A 49 26.86 8.47 -2.17
N GLY A 50 27.10 7.61 -3.16
CA GLY A 50 26.91 6.15 -3.03
C GLY A 50 25.50 5.66 -3.33
N SER A 51 24.58 6.52 -3.78
CA SER A 51 23.22 6.11 -4.19
C SER A 51 23.23 5.08 -5.32
N VAL A 52 24.16 5.21 -6.26
CA VAL A 52 24.33 4.30 -7.41
C VAL A 52 24.70 2.89 -6.97
N ASP A 53 25.58 2.73 -5.96
CA ASP A 53 25.99 1.41 -5.47
C ASP A 53 24.82 0.67 -4.81
N GLY A 54 24.00 1.39 -4.05
CA GLY A 54 22.78 0.84 -3.46
C GLY A 54 21.77 0.37 -4.50
N ILE A 55 21.58 1.17 -5.57
CA ILE A 55 20.71 0.81 -6.70
C ILE A 55 21.27 -0.42 -7.43
N ALA A 56 22.57 -0.44 -7.72
CA ALA A 56 23.22 -1.57 -8.37
C ALA A 56 23.09 -2.87 -7.55
N HIS A 57 23.26 -2.78 -6.23
CA HIS A 57 23.07 -3.93 -5.34
C HIS A 57 21.63 -4.45 -5.36
N MET A 58 20.63 -3.55 -5.38
CA MET A 58 19.21 -3.92 -5.42
C MET A 58 18.85 -4.69 -6.69
N PHE A 59 19.43 -4.31 -7.84
CA PHE A 59 19.15 -4.94 -9.13
C PHE A 59 20.07 -6.12 -9.48
N THR A 60 21.03 -6.48 -8.63
CA THR A 60 21.91 -7.64 -8.87
C THR A 60 21.17 -8.94 -8.55
N PRO A 61 20.80 -9.76 -9.55
CA PRO A 61 19.98 -10.95 -9.33
C PRO A 61 20.80 -12.07 -8.65
N LYS A 62 20.23 -12.69 -7.62
CA LYS A 62 20.81 -13.86 -6.95
C LYS A 62 20.03 -15.11 -7.35
N LEU A 63 20.45 -15.78 -8.41
CA LEU A 63 19.75 -16.93 -8.99
C LEU A 63 19.60 -18.10 -8.00
N GLU A 64 20.58 -18.30 -7.13
CA GLU A 64 20.54 -19.32 -6.07
C GLU A 64 19.31 -19.17 -5.15
N LYS A 65 18.92 -17.92 -4.85
CA LYS A 65 17.76 -17.62 -4.03
C LYS A 65 16.44 -17.96 -4.71
N MET A 66 16.38 -17.93 -6.05
CA MET A 66 15.15 -18.24 -6.80
C MET A 66 14.80 -19.73 -6.76
N LEU A 67 15.78 -20.61 -6.47
CA LEU A 67 15.58 -22.04 -6.32
C LEU A 67 15.00 -22.42 -4.94
N GLU A 68 15.06 -21.50 -3.96
CA GLU A 68 14.56 -21.74 -2.61
C GLU A 68 13.03 -21.61 -2.57
N PRO A 69 12.27 -22.67 -2.19
CA PRO A 69 10.81 -22.61 -2.12
C PRO A 69 10.29 -21.56 -1.13
N GLN A 70 11.09 -21.21 -0.13
CA GLN A 70 10.76 -20.17 0.85
C GLN A 70 10.58 -18.80 0.20
N VAL A 71 11.40 -18.44 -0.80
CA VAL A 71 11.31 -17.14 -1.48
C VAL A 71 9.97 -17.00 -2.21
N TRP A 72 9.48 -18.07 -2.82
CA TRP A 72 8.16 -18.09 -3.47
C TRP A 72 7.01 -17.98 -2.48
N ARG A 73 7.11 -18.66 -1.33
CA ARG A 73 6.12 -18.54 -0.26
C ARG A 73 6.05 -17.12 0.30
N GLU A 74 7.20 -16.49 0.53
CA GLU A 74 7.30 -15.11 1.00
C GLU A 74 6.74 -14.13 -0.04
N ALA A 75 7.10 -14.30 -1.32
CA ALA A 75 6.56 -13.50 -2.41
C ALA A 75 5.03 -13.62 -2.52
N ALA A 76 4.49 -14.84 -2.47
CA ALA A 76 3.04 -15.05 -2.48
C ALA A 76 2.37 -14.34 -1.29
N THR A 77 2.91 -14.54 -0.08
CA THR A 77 2.41 -13.91 1.15
C THR A 77 2.42 -12.38 1.03
N GLN A 78 3.50 -11.82 0.49
CA GLN A 78 3.63 -10.38 0.24
C GLN A 78 2.55 -9.87 -0.71
N VAL A 79 2.25 -10.59 -1.81
CA VAL A 79 1.17 -10.21 -2.75
C VAL A 79 -0.19 -10.22 -2.06
N PHE A 80 -0.52 -11.24 -1.26
CA PHE A 80 -1.79 -11.30 -0.52
C PHE A 80 -1.94 -10.14 0.47
N PHE A 81 -0.88 -9.80 1.20
CA PHE A 81 -0.89 -8.68 2.15
C PHE A 81 -0.93 -7.31 1.45
N ALA A 82 -0.17 -7.13 0.37
CA ALA A 82 -0.11 -5.87 -0.37
C ALA A 82 -1.48 -5.51 -0.98
N LEU A 83 -2.19 -6.50 -1.51
CA LEU A 83 -3.54 -6.31 -2.08
C LEU A 83 -4.67 -6.40 -1.05
N GLY A 84 -4.38 -6.82 0.19
CA GLY A 84 -5.40 -7.00 1.23
C GLY A 84 -6.44 -8.08 0.89
N LEU A 85 -6.05 -9.11 0.14
CA LEU A 85 -6.95 -10.19 -0.26
C LEU A 85 -7.31 -11.09 0.94
N GLY A 86 -8.58 -11.49 1.03
CA GLY A 86 -9.07 -12.37 2.09
C GLY A 86 -9.44 -11.69 3.42
N PHE A 87 -9.23 -10.37 3.56
CA PHE A 87 -9.54 -9.62 4.79
C PHE A 87 -10.95 -9.00 4.81
N GLY A 88 -11.76 -9.18 3.76
CA GLY A 88 -13.13 -8.65 3.67
C GLY A 88 -13.25 -7.15 3.41
N GLY A 89 -12.18 -6.35 3.59
CA GLY A 89 -12.19 -4.91 3.35
C GLY A 89 -12.53 -4.53 1.91
N VAL A 90 -11.89 -5.17 0.92
CA VAL A 90 -12.18 -4.94 -0.51
C VAL A 90 -13.62 -5.30 -0.87
N ILE A 91 -14.16 -6.38 -0.28
CA ILE A 91 -15.57 -6.78 -0.47
C ILE A 91 -16.51 -5.72 0.11
N ALA A 92 -16.22 -5.24 1.33
CA ALA A 92 -17.01 -4.22 1.99
C ALA A 92 -16.97 -2.87 1.25
N PHE A 93 -15.84 -2.47 0.66
CA PHE A 93 -15.79 -1.26 -0.17
C PHE A 93 -16.52 -1.45 -1.51
N SER A 94 -16.39 -2.63 -2.12
CA SER A 94 -17.06 -2.94 -3.39
C SER A 94 -18.58 -3.00 -3.26
N SER A 95 -19.14 -3.32 -2.09
CA SER A 95 -20.60 -3.33 -1.88
C SER A 95 -21.24 -1.94 -1.91
N TYR A 96 -20.45 -0.87 -1.81
CA TYR A 96 -20.92 0.50 -1.98
C TYR A 96 -20.85 1.00 -3.44
N ASN A 97 -20.29 0.22 -4.37
CA ASN A 97 -20.27 0.59 -5.79
C ASN A 97 -21.64 0.39 -6.45
N LYS A 98 -21.85 1.08 -7.58
CA LYS A 98 -23.03 0.86 -8.42
C LYS A 98 -22.99 -0.56 -9.02
N ILE A 99 -24.17 -1.11 -9.28
CA ILE A 99 -24.32 -2.46 -9.85
C ILE A 99 -23.73 -2.55 -11.27
N ASP A 100 -23.75 -1.47 -12.02
CA ASP A 100 -23.21 -1.35 -13.38
C ASP A 100 -21.73 -0.87 -13.42
N ASN A 101 -21.05 -0.84 -12.27
CA ASN A 101 -19.65 -0.43 -12.18
C ASN A 101 -18.72 -1.46 -12.83
N ASN A 102 -17.74 -1.00 -13.62
CA ASN A 102 -16.74 -1.87 -14.24
C ASN A 102 -15.68 -2.32 -13.23
N CYS A 103 -16.04 -3.28 -12.38
CA CYS A 103 -15.16 -3.82 -11.35
C CYS A 103 -13.91 -4.51 -11.91
N HIS A 104 -13.94 -5.01 -13.16
CA HIS A 104 -12.77 -5.61 -13.82
C HIS A 104 -11.70 -4.56 -14.10
N PHE A 105 -12.09 -3.41 -14.63
CA PHE A 105 -11.16 -2.31 -14.87
C PHE A 105 -10.57 -1.79 -13.56
N ASP A 106 -11.39 -1.60 -12.54
CA ASP A 106 -10.93 -1.14 -11.22
C ASP A 106 -9.95 -2.14 -10.59
N ALA A 107 -10.23 -3.44 -10.70
CA ALA A 107 -9.33 -4.48 -10.18
C ALA A 107 -7.96 -4.44 -10.89
N VAL A 108 -7.94 -4.34 -12.22
CA VAL A 108 -6.68 -4.24 -12.99
C VAL A 108 -5.92 -2.96 -12.62
N LEU A 109 -6.62 -1.84 -12.50
CA LEU A 109 -6.01 -0.56 -12.14
C LEU A 109 -5.38 -0.61 -10.75
N VAL A 110 -6.09 -1.14 -9.74
CA VAL A 110 -5.59 -1.27 -8.37
C VAL A 110 -4.39 -2.23 -8.31
N SER A 111 -4.46 -3.39 -9.00
CA SER A 111 -3.35 -4.34 -9.03
C SER A 111 -2.10 -3.76 -9.72
N SER A 112 -2.28 -3.01 -10.81
CA SER A 112 -1.16 -2.37 -11.51
C SER A 112 -0.53 -1.23 -10.71
N SER A 113 -1.30 -0.54 -9.86
CA SER A 113 -0.80 0.54 -9.00
C SER A 113 -0.08 0.04 -7.75
N THR A 114 -0.32 -1.21 -7.37
CA THR A 114 0.24 -1.87 -6.17
C THR A 114 1.48 -2.71 -6.50
N SER A 115 1.73 -3.01 -7.77
CA SER A 115 2.90 -3.75 -8.28
C SER A 115 4.09 -2.83 -8.53
#